data_AF-X0Z336-F1
#
_entry.id   AF-X0Z336-F1
#
_cell.length_a   1.000
_cell.length_b   1.000
_cell.length_c   1.000
_cell.angle_alpha   90.00
_cell.angle_beta   90.00
_cell.angle_gamma   90.00
#
_symmetry.space_group_name_H-M   'P 1'
#
loop_
_entity.id
_entity.type
_entity.pdbx_description
1 polymer ?
#
loop_
_entity_poly.entity_id
_entity_poly.type
_entity_poly.pdbx_seq_one_letter_code
_entity_poly.pdbx_strand_id
1 'polypeptide(L)'
;MKQRRTKMMVSLVVLVGLLIVPTVSQAGDLNPPGPPAPTMKTLDEVEPRIPIGPETTPGDANSLYVITERGSYYLTGNITGVGGKNGIEINSNDVTLDLKGFALIGMPESVDGI
;
A
#
# COMPACT_ATOMS: atom_id res chain seq x y z
N MET A 1 22.62 -39.97 -68.22
CA MET A 1 23.24 -38.68 -67.81
C MET A 1 22.24 -37.51 -67.66
N LYS A 2 21.25 -37.34 -68.56
CA LYS A 2 20.29 -36.21 -68.55
C LYS A 2 19.46 -36.10 -67.24
N GLN A 3 18.90 -37.21 -66.77
CA GLN A 3 18.13 -37.30 -65.50
C GLN A 3 18.91 -36.89 -64.24
N ARG A 4 20.22 -37.21 -64.15
CA ARG A 4 21.06 -36.83 -63.00
C ARG A 4 21.31 -35.31 -62.96
N ARG A 5 21.47 -34.68 -64.12
CA ARG A 5 21.69 -33.23 -64.23
C ARG A 5 20.44 -32.43 -63.84
N THR A 6 19.24 -32.87 -64.24
CA THR A 6 17.98 -32.22 -63.86
C THR A 6 17.72 -32.28 -62.35
N LYS A 7 17.91 -33.44 -61.70
CA LYS A 7 17.75 -33.56 -60.24
C LYS A 7 18.74 -32.68 -59.48
N MET A 8 19.98 -32.57 -59.97
CA MET A 8 21.01 -31.72 -59.37
C MET A 8 20.67 -30.24 -59.49
N MET A 9 20.16 -29.79 -60.64
CA MET A 9 19.72 -28.40 -60.82
C MET A 9 18.50 -28.06 -59.97
N VAL A 10 17.52 -28.95 -59.84
CA VAL A 10 16.36 -28.73 -58.96
C VAL A 10 16.79 -28.62 -57.50
N SER A 11 17.71 -29.49 -57.05
CA SER A 11 18.24 -29.43 -55.68
C SER A 11 19.00 -28.13 -55.41
N LEU A 12 19.75 -27.63 -56.40
CA LEU A 12 20.47 -26.38 -56.30
C LEU A 12 19.51 -25.18 -56.21
N VAL A 13 18.43 -25.18 -57.01
CA VAL A 13 17.40 -24.13 -56.97
C VAL A 13 16.67 -24.11 -55.63
N VAL A 14 16.36 -25.28 -55.06
CA VAL A 14 15.71 -25.38 -53.73
C VAL A 14 16.66 -24.87 -52.63
N LEU A 15 17.93 -25.24 -52.67
CA LEU A 15 18.92 -24.79 -51.68
C LEU A 15 19.14 -23.27 -51.74
N VAL A 16 19.25 -22.71 -52.94
CA VAL A 16 19.37 -21.26 -53.15
C VAL A 16 18.08 -20.55 -52.71
N GLY A 17 16.91 -21.12 -52.98
CA GLY A 17 15.63 -20.58 -52.51
C GLY A 17 15.51 -20.52 -50.98
N LEU A 18 16.05 -21.51 -50.27
CA LEU A 18 16.05 -21.53 -48.79
C LEU A 18 17.01 -20.49 -48.19
N LEU A 19 18.12 -20.20 -48.87
CA LEU A 19 19.12 -19.21 -48.44
C LEU A 19 18.67 -17.76 -48.67
N ILE A 20 17.65 -17.53 -49.50
CA ILE A 20 17.14 -16.19 -49.85
C ILE A 20 15.99 -15.76 -48.94
N VAL A 21 15.45 -16.63 -48.07
CA VAL A 21 14.40 -16.23 -47.12
C VAL A 21 15.01 -15.39 -46.00
N PRO A 22 14.77 -14.07 -45.92
CA PRO A 22 15.19 -13.32 -44.76
C PRO A 22 14.37 -13.79 -43.55
N THR A 23 15.06 -14.23 -42.49
CA THR A 23 14.42 -14.44 -41.17
C THR A 23 14.12 -13.06 -40.57
N VAL A 24 12.99 -12.46 -40.96
CA VAL A 24 12.56 -11.17 -40.41
C VAL A 24 12.19 -11.39 -38.95
N SER A 25 13.00 -10.88 -38.03
CA SER A 25 12.66 -10.84 -36.60
C SER A 25 11.97 -9.51 -36.32
N GLN A 26 10.72 -9.57 -35.88
CA GLN A 26 10.01 -8.40 -35.37
C GLN A 26 10.14 -8.40 -33.85
N ALA A 27 10.80 -7.37 -33.31
CA ALA A 27 10.71 -7.09 -31.88
C ALA A 27 9.32 -6.51 -31.57
N GLY A 28 8.83 -6.76 -30.35
CA GLY A 28 7.62 -6.12 -29.85
C GLY A 28 7.81 -4.62 -29.65
N ASP A 29 6.72 -3.90 -29.42
CA ASP A 29 6.77 -2.48 -29.09
C ASP A 29 7.61 -2.25 -27.82
N LEU A 30 8.62 -1.37 -27.93
CA LEU A 30 9.48 -0.99 -26.82
C LEU A 30 8.88 0.15 -25.99
N ASN A 31 7.78 0.73 -26.47
CA ASN A 31 7.04 1.70 -25.69
C ASN A 31 6.21 0.96 -24.63
N PRO A 32 6.43 1.25 -23.35
CA PRO A 32 5.53 0.75 -22.33
C PRO A 32 4.11 1.25 -22.63
N PRO A 33 3.08 0.41 -22.42
CA PRO A 33 1.69 0.72 -22.79
C PRO A 33 1.09 1.92 -22.04
N GLY A 34 1.79 2.45 -21.05
CA GLY A 34 1.44 3.66 -20.33
C GLY A 34 2.57 4.07 -19.37
N PRO A 35 2.44 5.24 -18.74
CA PRO A 35 3.34 5.62 -17.67
C PRO A 35 3.26 4.61 -16.50
N PRO A 36 4.35 4.42 -15.74
CA PRO A 36 4.32 3.59 -14.54
C PRO A 36 3.30 4.16 -13.53
N ALA A 37 2.63 3.26 -12.81
CA ALA A 37 1.77 3.64 -11.70
C ALA A 37 2.57 4.32 -10.58
N PRO A 38 1.91 5.06 -9.66
CA PRO A 38 2.56 5.59 -8.47
C PRO A 38 3.34 4.50 -7.73
N THR A 39 4.62 4.74 -7.50
CA THR A 39 5.53 3.78 -6.84
C THR A 39 5.62 3.99 -5.33
N MET A 40 5.03 5.08 -4.82
CA MET A 40 5.03 5.44 -3.41
C MET A 40 3.71 5.05 -2.76
N LYS A 41 3.80 4.50 -1.55
CA LYS A 41 2.68 4.35 -0.63
C LYS A 41 2.38 5.70 0.04
N THR A 42 1.13 5.94 0.37
CA THR A 42 0.74 7.07 1.23
C THR A 42 1.25 6.85 2.67
N LEU A 43 1.37 7.92 3.46
CA LEU A 43 1.82 7.79 4.85
C LEU A 43 0.90 6.89 5.67
N ASP A 44 -0.42 6.96 5.42
CA ASP A 44 -1.42 6.09 6.04
C ASP A 44 -1.26 4.61 5.65
N GLU A 45 -0.60 4.31 4.52
CA GLU A 45 -0.29 2.94 4.06
C GLU A 45 1.10 2.44 4.50
N VAL A 46 2.06 3.34 4.75
CA VAL A 46 3.40 2.97 5.27
C VAL A 46 3.34 2.78 6.78
N GLU A 47 2.56 3.61 7.48
CA GLU A 47 2.38 3.58 8.93
C GLU A 47 0.89 3.69 9.28
N PRO A 48 0.09 2.62 9.11
CA PRO A 48 -1.32 2.65 9.46
C PRO A 48 -1.49 3.00 10.93
N ARG A 49 -2.06 4.18 11.20
CA ARG A 49 -2.37 4.63 12.56
C ARG A 49 -3.77 4.17 12.95
N ILE A 50 -3.99 3.99 14.24
CA ILE A 50 -5.27 3.55 14.79
C ILE A 50 -6.07 4.80 15.22
N PRO A 51 -7.26 5.07 14.64
CA PRO A 51 -8.07 6.18 15.11
C PRO A 51 -8.56 5.89 16.52
N ILE A 52 -8.56 6.87 17.42
CA ILE A 52 -9.19 6.74 18.74
C ILE A 52 -10.70 6.79 18.58
N GLY A 53 -11.39 5.83 19.17
CA GLY A 53 -12.84 5.74 19.12
C GLY A 53 -13.41 4.51 19.85
N PRO A 54 -14.74 4.40 19.97
CA PRO A 54 -15.38 3.32 20.71
C PRO A 54 -15.09 1.92 20.16
N GLU A 55 -14.81 1.79 18.87
CA GLU A 55 -14.56 0.51 18.21
C GLU A 55 -13.09 0.04 18.35
N THR A 56 -12.15 0.98 18.46
CA THR A 56 -10.71 0.71 18.40
C THR A 56 -10.01 0.83 19.74
N THR A 57 -10.50 1.72 20.61
CA THR A 57 -9.94 2.01 21.94
C THR A 57 -11.09 2.17 22.94
N PRO A 58 -11.95 1.15 23.13
CA PRO A 58 -13.11 1.27 24.01
C PRO A 58 -12.70 1.75 25.41
N GLY A 59 -13.50 2.66 25.98
CA GLY A 59 -13.33 3.11 27.35
C GLY A 59 -13.71 2.05 28.39
N ASP A 60 -13.53 2.39 29.65
CA ASP A 60 -13.91 1.55 30.79
C ASP A 60 -14.68 2.35 31.85
N ALA A 61 -14.70 1.87 33.10
CA ALA A 61 -15.36 2.55 34.20
C ALA A 61 -14.72 3.91 34.53
N ASN A 62 -13.42 4.07 34.32
CA ASN A 62 -12.62 5.21 34.78
C ASN A 62 -12.13 6.10 33.62
N SER A 63 -12.21 5.62 32.38
CA SER A 63 -11.61 6.29 31.23
C SER A 63 -12.55 6.27 30.03
N LEU A 64 -12.58 7.35 29.26
CA LEU A 64 -13.45 7.47 28.08
C LEU A 64 -12.92 6.61 26.91
N TYR A 65 -11.61 6.51 26.76
CA TYR A 65 -10.93 5.59 25.85
C TYR A 65 -9.71 4.95 26.55
N VAL A 66 -9.44 3.68 26.29
CA VAL A 66 -8.27 2.97 26.84
C VAL A 66 -7.44 2.37 25.70
N ILE A 67 -6.15 2.68 25.69
CA ILE A 67 -5.15 2.09 24.79
C ILE A 67 -4.41 0.99 25.54
N THR A 68 -4.64 -0.26 25.16
CA THR A 68 -4.02 -1.44 25.80
C THR A 68 -2.90 -2.07 24.96
N GLU A 69 -2.78 -1.68 23.69
CA GLU A 69 -1.77 -2.18 22.76
C GLU A 69 -0.76 -1.09 22.38
N ARG A 70 0.48 -1.50 22.12
CA ARG A 70 1.52 -0.62 21.57
C ARG A 70 1.13 -0.19 20.16
N GLY A 71 1.51 1.03 19.76
CA GLY A 71 1.22 1.51 18.41
C GLY A 71 1.10 3.02 18.28
N SER A 72 0.71 3.46 17.09
CA SER A 72 0.45 4.87 16.79
C SER A 72 -1.04 5.12 16.69
N TYR A 73 -1.54 6.00 17.55
CA TYR A 73 -2.93 6.38 17.65
C TYR A 73 -3.13 7.84 17.26
N TYR A 74 -4.32 8.19 16.79
CA TYR A 74 -4.63 9.59 16.48
C TYR A 74 -6.07 9.98 16.73
N LEU A 75 -6.29 11.27 17.00
CA LEU A 75 -7.63 11.83 17.12
C LEU A 75 -8.25 12.10 15.74
N THR A 76 -9.53 11.77 15.62
CA THR A 76 -10.37 12.08 14.45
C THR A 76 -11.27 13.30 14.69
N GLY A 77 -11.30 13.81 15.93
CA GLY A 77 -12.11 14.92 16.39
C GLY A 77 -11.69 15.37 17.80
N ASN A 78 -12.23 16.50 18.26
CA ASN A 78 -12.08 16.91 19.66
C ASN A 78 -12.74 15.87 20.57
N ILE A 79 -12.08 15.55 21.68
CA ILE A 79 -12.64 14.72 22.74
C ILE A 79 -12.98 15.64 23.91
N THR A 80 -14.24 15.63 24.31
CA THR A 80 -14.68 16.29 25.54
C THR A 80 -14.66 15.28 26.68
N GLY A 81 -14.08 15.65 27.82
CA GLY A 81 -14.00 14.80 29.01
C GLY A 81 -15.38 14.33 29.49
N VAL A 82 -15.40 13.30 30.34
CA VAL A 82 -16.60 12.81 31.02
C VAL A 82 -16.38 12.91 32.53
N GLY A 83 -17.41 13.31 33.30
CA GLY A 83 -17.30 13.49 34.74
C GLY A 83 -16.91 12.17 35.41
N GLY A 84 -15.95 12.23 36.33
CA GLY A 84 -15.37 11.07 37.00
C GLY A 84 -14.48 10.19 36.11
N LYS A 85 -14.14 10.63 34.89
CA LYS A 85 -13.30 9.87 33.97
C LYS A 85 -12.08 10.63 33.47
N ASN A 86 -11.04 9.87 33.14
CA ASN A 86 -9.95 10.32 32.28
C ASN A 86 -10.39 10.37 30.81
N GLY A 87 -9.76 11.23 30.02
CA GLY A 87 -9.97 11.29 28.57
C GLY A 87 -9.45 10.04 27.87
N ILE A 88 -8.13 9.83 27.90
CA ILE A 88 -7.46 8.70 27.24
C ILE A 88 -6.50 8.04 28.21
N GLU A 89 -6.78 6.83 28.66
CA GLU A 89 -5.83 6.07 29.46
C GLU A 89 -4.90 5.24 28.57
N ILE A 90 -3.60 5.33 28.82
CA ILE A 90 -2.58 4.53 28.12
C ILE A 90 -2.09 3.43 29.06
N ASN A 91 -2.58 2.22 28.83
CA ASN A 91 -2.19 1.00 29.55
C ASN A 91 -1.36 0.06 28.66
N SER A 92 -0.36 0.64 27.97
CA SER A 92 0.61 -0.09 27.16
C SER A 92 1.90 0.72 27.05
N ASN A 93 3.02 0.03 26.83
CA ASN A 93 4.28 0.70 26.49
C ASN A 93 4.33 1.02 24.99
N ASP A 94 5.24 1.90 24.57
CA ASP A 94 5.52 2.21 23.16
C ASP A 94 4.28 2.72 22.39
N VAL A 95 3.56 3.66 22.99
CA VAL A 95 2.40 4.33 22.39
C VAL A 95 2.80 5.73 21.90
N THR A 96 2.50 6.02 20.65
CA THR A 96 2.53 7.38 20.11
C THR A 96 1.10 7.87 19.93
N LEU A 97 0.77 9.00 20.53
CA LEU A 97 -0.53 9.66 20.38
C LEU A 97 -0.38 10.97 19.62
N ASP A 98 -0.96 11.04 18.43
CA ASP A 98 -1.03 12.25 17.61
C ASP A 98 -2.40 12.91 17.74
N LEU A 99 -2.44 14.14 18.25
CA LEU A 99 -3.71 14.86 18.37
C LEU A 99 -4.27 15.31 17.01
N LYS A 100 -3.48 15.27 15.93
CA LYS A 100 -3.88 15.63 14.55
C LYS A 100 -4.61 16.98 14.44
N GLY A 101 -4.25 17.94 15.29
CA GLY A 101 -4.86 19.28 15.33
C GLY A 101 -6.15 19.38 16.13
N PHE A 102 -6.55 18.32 16.84
CA PHE A 102 -7.68 18.29 17.76
C PHE A 102 -7.24 18.51 19.21
N ALA A 103 -8.23 18.70 20.10
CA ALA A 103 -8.01 18.97 21.51
C ALA A 103 -8.69 17.92 22.42
N LEU A 104 -8.07 17.70 23.57
CA LEU A 104 -8.70 17.12 24.74
C LEU A 104 -9.26 18.27 25.58
N ILE A 105 -10.58 18.34 25.68
CA ILE A 105 -11.30 19.45 26.30
C ILE A 105 -11.80 18.98 27.65
N GLY A 106 -11.21 19.51 28.71
CA GLY A 106 -11.68 19.28 30.09
C GLY A 106 -13.08 19.86 30.29
N MET A 107 -13.83 19.25 31.21
CA MET A 107 -15.13 19.74 31.64
C MET A 107 -15.29 19.55 33.16
N PRO A 108 -16.33 20.09 33.82
CA PRO A 108 -16.51 19.88 35.24
C PRO A 108 -16.45 18.39 35.61
N GLU A 109 -15.68 18.10 36.66
CA GLU A 109 -15.47 16.75 37.20
C GLU A 109 -14.72 15.77 36.29
N SER A 110 -14.23 16.16 35.11
CA SER A 110 -13.24 15.33 34.41
C SER A 110 -11.99 15.20 35.25
N VAL A 111 -11.36 14.02 35.24
CA VAL A 111 -10.16 13.72 36.04
C VAL A 111 -8.92 14.26 35.32
N ASP A 112 -8.35 13.49 34.41
CA ASP A 112 -7.21 13.90 33.59
C ASP A 112 -7.51 13.80 32.08
N GLY A 113 -6.76 14.55 31.26
CA GLY A 113 -6.88 14.47 29.80
C GLY A 113 -6.31 13.17 29.23
N ILE A 114 -5.16 12.75 29.74
CA ILE A 114 -4.43 11.51 29.41
C ILE A 114 -3.89 10.93 30.71
#